data_AF-M7X8K8-F1
#
_entry.id   AF-M7X8K8-F1
#
_cell.length_a   1.000
_cell.length_b   1.000
_cell.length_c   1.000
_cell.angle_alpha   90.00
_cell.angle_beta   90.00
_cell.angle_gamma   90.00
#
_symmetry.space_group_name_H-M   'P 1'
#
loop_
_entity.id
_entity.type
_entity.pdbx_description
1 polymer ?
#
loop_
_entity_poly.entity_id
_entity_poly.type
_entity_poly.pdbx_seq_one_letter_code
_entity_poly.pdbx_strand_id
1 'polypeptide(L)'
;MRGSTSLVDGDGLKTGEVNIPADFKITGKDNNGKDLGHGGDDVKVKVIDPQGNEVPCEVKDNGDGTYDVGYTPVVPGMHKIEVLVNDEPVENTPVDVLVFDEIPDALNCTAEGEGLENAETKTPAPFKIVTRNRAGEQLKNGGQKFNVTVQGPTIAAEVTVKDNEDGTYDLKHQSLHQKEKRLIQIIRK
;
A
#
# COMPACT_ATOMS: atom_id res chain seq x y z
N MET A 1 -11.83 -31.24 4.91
CA MET A 1 -10.66 -30.43 5.30
C MET A 1 -10.63 -30.17 6.80
N ARG A 2 -9.44 -29.97 7.41
CA ARG A 2 -9.32 -29.33 8.74
C ARG A 2 -8.85 -27.90 8.59
N GLY A 3 -9.54 -26.96 9.24
CA GLY A 3 -9.17 -25.53 9.16
C GLY A 3 -7.75 -25.31 9.66
N SER A 4 -7.41 -25.89 10.81
CA SER A 4 -6.15 -25.64 11.52
C SER A 4 -4.88 -26.06 10.77
N THR A 5 -4.98 -26.87 9.71
CA THR A 5 -3.83 -27.28 8.89
C THR A 5 -3.86 -26.67 7.49
N SER A 6 -4.94 -26.00 7.12
CA SER A 6 -5.11 -25.37 5.80
C SER A 6 -4.39 -24.03 5.74
N LEU A 7 -4.10 -23.56 4.53
CA LEU A 7 -3.29 -22.36 4.30
C LEU A 7 -4.04 -21.31 3.50
N VAL A 8 -3.69 -20.06 3.73
CA VAL A 8 -4.09 -18.91 2.92
C VAL A 8 -2.85 -18.26 2.32
N ASP A 9 -2.89 -17.90 1.03
CA ASP A 9 -1.82 -17.17 0.34
C ASP A 9 -2.38 -16.33 -0.81
N GLY A 10 -1.77 -15.18 -1.08
CA GLY A 10 -2.20 -14.25 -2.14
C GLY A 10 -1.85 -12.80 -1.85
N ASP A 11 -1.83 -11.96 -2.88
CA ASP A 11 -1.47 -10.55 -2.73
C ASP A 11 -2.55 -9.75 -1.98
N GLY A 12 -3.81 -10.18 -2.07
CA GLY A 12 -4.92 -9.63 -1.29
C GLY A 12 -4.83 -9.85 0.22
N LEU A 13 -3.84 -10.61 0.72
CA LEU A 13 -3.55 -10.76 2.16
C LEU A 13 -2.41 -9.85 2.64
N LYS A 14 -1.77 -9.07 1.75
CA LYS A 14 -0.59 -8.26 2.08
C LYS A 14 -0.94 -6.78 2.15
N THR A 15 -1.58 -6.27 1.11
CA THR A 15 -2.00 -4.86 0.97
C THR A 15 -3.19 -4.79 0.02
N GLY A 16 -3.97 -3.71 0.10
CA GLY A 16 -5.05 -3.43 -0.87
C GLY A 16 -5.11 -1.97 -1.29
N GLU A 17 -5.95 -1.69 -2.28
CA GLU A 17 -6.28 -0.34 -2.74
C GLU A 17 -7.80 -0.21 -2.82
N VAL A 18 -8.33 0.94 -2.42
CA VAL A 18 -9.77 1.20 -2.43
C VAL A 18 -10.31 1.08 -3.86
N ASN A 19 -11.43 0.38 -4.02
CA ASN A 19 -12.09 0.07 -5.30
C ASN A 19 -11.28 -0.80 -6.28
N ILE A 20 -10.15 -1.37 -5.86
CA ILE A 20 -9.39 -2.33 -6.67
C ILE A 20 -9.67 -3.75 -6.14
N PRO A 21 -10.11 -4.69 -7.00
CA PRO A 21 -10.29 -6.07 -6.59
C PRO A 21 -8.99 -6.67 -6.05
N ALA A 22 -9.09 -7.37 -4.92
CA ALA A 22 -8.02 -8.09 -4.29
C ALA A 22 -8.42 -9.56 -4.13
N ASP A 23 -7.48 -10.47 -4.38
CA ASP A 23 -7.72 -11.89 -4.33
C ASP A 23 -6.67 -12.65 -3.51
N PHE A 24 -7.11 -13.77 -2.96
CA PHE A 24 -6.24 -14.76 -2.34
C PHE A 24 -6.82 -16.16 -2.48
N LYS A 25 -5.99 -17.17 -2.23
CA LYS A 25 -6.32 -18.58 -2.34
C LYS A 25 -6.27 -19.25 -0.99
N ILE A 26 -7.23 -20.14 -0.75
CA ILE A 26 -7.23 -21.08 0.37
C ILE A 26 -6.87 -22.46 -0.19
N THR A 27 -5.87 -23.11 0.40
CA THR A 27 -5.47 -24.48 0.06
C THR A 27 -5.82 -25.42 1.19
N GLY A 28 -6.73 -26.34 0.90
CA GLY A 28 -7.16 -27.35 1.84
C GLY A 28 -6.14 -28.41 2.12
N LYS A 29 -5.92 -28.71 3.40
CA LYS A 29 -4.96 -29.74 3.83
C LYS A 29 -5.61 -30.78 4.73
N ASP A 30 -5.04 -31.98 4.71
CA ASP A 30 -5.34 -33.06 5.65
C ASP A 30 -4.54 -32.92 6.96
N ASN A 31 -4.68 -33.91 7.86
CA ASN A 31 -3.99 -33.92 9.16
C ASN A 31 -2.45 -34.02 9.05
N ASN A 32 -1.94 -34.45 7.90
CA ASN A 32 -0.51 -34.59 7.64
C ASN A 32 0.05 -33.38 6.86
N GLY A 33 -0.78 -32.35 6.63
CA GLY A 33 -0.41 -31.16 5.85
C GLY A 33 -0.39 -31.40 4.34
N LYS A 34 -0.93 -32.52 3.86
CA LYS A 34 -1.01 -32.84 2.44
C LYS A 34 -2.23 -32.16 1.83
N ASP A 35 -2.06 -31.60 0.63
CA ASP A 35 -3.14 -30.96 -0.11
C ASP A 35 -4.27 -31.95 -0.42
N LEU A 36 -5.49 -31.50 -0.23
CA LEU A 36 -6.68 -32.22 -0.66
C LEU A 36 -6.80 -32.14 -2.18
N GLY A 37 -7.39 -33.18 -2.78
CA GLY A 37 -7.63 -33.26 -4.23
C GLY A 37 -9.11 -33.15 -4.59
N HIS A 38 -9.94 -32.65 -3.68
CA HIS A 38 -11.38 -32.48 -3.85
C HIS A 38 -11.86 -31.27 -3.07
N GLY A 39 -12.84 -30.55 -3.64
CA GLY A 39 -13.58 -29.48 -2.97
C GLY A 39 -14.79 -29.97 -2.17
N GLY A 40 -15.70 -29.05 -1.86
CA GLY A 40 -16.98 -29.29 -1.19
C GLY A 40 -16.99 -29.01 0.31
N ASP A 41 -15.95 -28.39 0.87
CA ASP A 41 -15.93 -27.96 2.26
C ASP A 41 -16.74 -26.65 2.45
N ASP A 42 -17.27 -26.44 3.66
CA ASP A 42 -17.92 -25.17 4.03
C ASP A 42 -16.85 -24.13 4.36
N VAL A 43 -16.63 -23.18 3.44
CA VAL A 43 -15.62 -22.12 3.58
C VAL A 43 -16.31 -20.78 3.82
N LYS A 44 -16.00 -20.15 4.96
CA LYS A 44 -16.51 -18.83 5.34
C LYS A 44 -15.35 -17.85 5.42
N VAL A 45 -15.46 -16.74 4.71
CA VAL A 45 -14.50 -15.64 4.77
C VAL A 45 -15.21 -14.41 5.28
N LYS A 46 -14.58 -13.74 6.24
CA LYS A 46 -15.08 -12.48 6.79
C LYS A 46 -13.99 -11.42 6.69
N VAL A 47 -14.27 -10.35 5.96
CA VAL A 47 -13.40 -9.18 5.86
C VAL A 47 -14.08 -8.03 6.58
N ILE A 48 -13.42 -7.45 7.58
CA ILE A 48 -13.94 -6.34 8.39
C ILE A 48 -13.13 -5.09 8.13
N ASP A 49 -13.82 -4.00 7.77
CA ASP A 49 -13.22 -2.70 7.53
C ASP A 49 -12.84 -1.98 8.86
N PRO A 50 -12.10 -0.87 8.81
CA PRO A 50 -11.71 -0.10 10.01
C PRO A 50 -12.89 0.48 10.80
N GLN A 51 -14.08 0.56 10.20
CA GLN A 51 -15.30 1.05 10.82
C GLN A 51 -16.12 -0.08 11.46
N GLY A 52 -15.70 -1.34 11.31
CA GLY A 52 -16.38 -2.53 11.83
C GLY A 52 -17.43 -3.11 10.88
N ASN A 53 -17.55 -2.61 9.65
CA ASN A 53 -18.48 -3.16 8.66
C ASN A 53 -17.86 -4.35 7.94
N GLU A 54 -18.70 -5.27 7.49
CA GLU A 54 -18.29 -6.41 6.69
C GLU A 54 -18.17 -6.02 5.21
N VAL A 55 -17.02 -6.31 4.61
CA VAL A 55 -16.76 -6.13 3.18
C VAL A 55 -17.26 -7.37 2.44
N PRO A 56 -18.09 -7.22 1.39
CA PRO A 56 -18.56 -8.35 0.59
C PRO A 56 -17.39 -9.15 -0.01
N CYS A 57 -17.48 -10.47 0.12
CA CYS A 57 -16.49 -11.42 -0.38
C CYS A 57 -17.17 -12.45 -1.28
N GLU A 58 -16.48 -12.85 -2.34
CA GLU A 58 -16.87 -13.97 -3.19
C GLU A 58 -15.91 -15.13 -2.92
N VAL A 59 -16.46 -16.32 -2.63
CA VAL A 59 -15.68 -17.56 -2.45
C VAL A 59 -16.09 -18.53 -3.53
N LYS A 60 -15.10 -19.05 -4.26
CA LYS A 60 -15.28 -20.02 -5.33
C LYS A 60 -14.51 -21.29 -5.03
N ASP A 61 -15.22 -22.40 -4.92
CA ASP A 61 -14.63 -23.74 -4.88
C ASP A 61 -14.18 -24.17 -6.28
N ASN A 62 -12.91 -24.55 -6.42
CA ASN A 62 -12.35 -25.04 -7.67
C ASN A 62 -12.52 -26.56 -7.87
N GLY A 63 -13.06 -27.27 -6.88
CA GLY A 63 -13.32 -28.71 -6.93
C GLY A 63 -12.07 -29.58 -6.75
N ASP A 64 -10.90 -28.97 -6.57
CA ASP A 64 -9.60 -29.63 -6.45
C ASP A 64 -8.98 -29.51 -5.06
N GLY A 65 -9.72 -29.01 -4.08
CA GLY A 65 -9.23 -28.72 -2.72
C GLY A 65 -8.72 -27.30 -2.53
N THR A 66 -8.81 -26.45 -3.56
CA THR A 66 -8.51 -25.02 -3.47
C THR A 66 -9.76 -24.15 -3.62
N TYR A 67 -9.72 -22.99 -3.00
CA TYR A 67 -10.81 -22.01 -3.04
C TYR A 67 -10.23 -20.64 -3.38
N ASP A 68 -10.79 -19.98 -4.39
CA ASP A 68 -10.43 -18.62 -4.74
C ASP A 68 -11.35 -17.64 -4.02
N VAL A 69 -10.78 -16.62 -3.40
CA VAL A 69 -11.50 -15.60 -2.66
C VAL A 69 -11.21 -14.25 -3.28
N GLY A 70 -12.27 -13.50 -3.62
CA GLY A 70 -12.19 -12.13 -4.09
C GLY A 70 -12.93 -11.18 -3.15
N TYR A 71 -12.38 -10.00 -2.93
CA TYR A 71 -13.06 -8.90 -2.25
C TYR A 71 -12.66 -7.56 -2.86
N THR A 72 -13.44 -6.50 -2.63
CA THR A 72 -13.12 -5.15 -3.11
C THR A 72 -13.33 -4.18 -1.95
N PRO A 73 -12.26 -3.69 -1.30
CA PRO A 73 -12.40 -2.77 -0.18
C PRO A 73 -12.84 -1.39 -0.68
N VAL A 74 -13.71 -0.72 0.08
CA VAL A 74 -14.24 0.62 -0.28
C VAL A 74 -13.87 1.70 0.73
N VAL A 75 -13.16 1.31 1.79
CA VAL A 75 -12.70 2.18 2.88
C VAL A 75 -11.19 2.00 3.00
N PRO A 76 -10.40 3.08 3.17
CA PRO A 76 -8.97 2.95 3.44
C PRO A 76 -8.71 2.63 4.93
N GLY A 77 -7.64 1.89 5.21
CA GLY A 77 -7.17 1.56 6.56
C GLY A 77 -6.97 0.06 6.82
N MET A 78 -6.75 -0.29 8.08
CA MET A 78 -6.51 -1.68 8.51
C MET A 78 -7.79 -2.52 8.46
N HIS A 79 -7.85 -3.47 7.53
CA HIS A 79 -8.89 -4.48 7.44
C HIS A 79 -8.46 -5.75 8.16
N LYS A 80 -9.43 -6.50 8.68
CA LYS A 80 -9.21 -7.80 9.31
C LYS A 80 -9.86 -8.91 8.49
N ILE A 81 -9.09 -9.90 8.09
CA ILE A 81 -9.56 -11.05 7.31
C ILE A 81 -9.52 -12.30 8.17
N GLU A 82 -10.68 -12.91 8.39
CA GLU A 82 -10.84 -14.18 9.10
C GLU A 82 -11.34 -15.25 8.13
N VAL A 83 -10.77 -16.45 8.21
CA VAL A 83 -11.15 -17.58 7.35
C VAL A 83 -11.45 -18.78 8.22
N LEU A 84 -12.64 -19.36 8.01
CA LEU A 84 -13.09 -20.59 8.65
C LEU A 84 -13.34 -21.64 7.57
N VAL A 85 -12.92 -22.87 7.86
CA VAL A 85 -13.24 -24.06 7.06
C VAL A 85 -13.89 -25.07 7.98
N ASN A 86 -15.11 -25.50 7.64
CA ASN A 86 -15.92 -26.41 8.46
C ASN A 86 -15.99 -25.93 9.94
N ASP A 87 -16.20 -24.62 10.11
CA ASP A 87 -16.24 -23.90 11.41
C ASP A 87 -14.93 -23.93 12.23
N GLU A 88 -13.82 -24.38 11.65
CA GLU A 88 -12.49 -24.30 12.24
C GLU A 88 -11.68 -23.16 11.62
N PRO A 89 -10.97 -22.33 12.41
CA PRO A 89 -10.13 -21.27 11.89
C PRO A 89 -8.95 -21.82 11.09
N VAL A 90 -8.65 -21.16 9.98
CA VAL A 90 -7.48 -21.45 9.16
C VAL A 90 -6.22 -20.92 9.84
N GLU A 91 -5.12 -21.66 9.70
CA GLU A 91 -3.83 -21.27 10.25
C GLU A 91 -3.44 -19.85 9.80
N ASN A 92 -2.85 -19.08 10.71
CA ASN A 92 -2.43 -17.68 10.49
C ASN A 92 -3.58 -16.70 10.19
N THR A 93 -4.83 -17.06 10.49
CA THR A 93 -5.97 -16.12 10.51
C THR A 93 -6.45 -15.85 11.94
N PRO A 94 -6.92 -14.62 12.25
CA PRO A 94 -7.13 -13.50 11.34
C PRO A 94 -5.84 -12.80 10.87
N VAL A 95 -5.87 -12.22 9.67
CA VAL A 95 -4.81 -11.43 9.04
C VAL A 95 -5.21 -9.97 9.01
N ASP A 96 -4.31 -9.08 9.40
CA ASP A 96 -4.50 -7.63 9.28
C ASP A 96 -3.90 -7.13 7.94
N VAL A 97 -4.72 -6.50 7.09
CA VAL A 97 -4.35 -6.00 5.75
C VAL A 97 -4.51 -4.50 5.69
N LEU A 98 -3.44 -3.78 5.33
CA LEU A 98 -3.52 -2.33 5.12
C LEU A 98 -4.05 -2.03 3.71
N VAL A 99 -5.20 -1.35 3.64
CA VAL A 99 -5.78 -0.85 2.39
C VAL A 99 -5.47 0.63 2.25
N PHE A 100 -4.86 1.02 1.14
CA PHE A 100 -4.58 2.42 0.80
C PHE A 100 -5.72 2.98 -0.05
N ASP A 101 -5.93 4.30 0.03
CA ASP A 101 -6.91 4.97 -0.81
C ASP A 101 -6.45 4.98 -2.28
N GLU A 102 -5.23 5.46 -2.51
CA GLU A 102 -4.53 5.28 -3.79
C GLU A 102 -3.05 4.97 -3.52
N ILE A 103 -2.45 4.07 -4.32
CA ILE A 103 -1.04 3.65 -4.13
C ILE A 103 -0.11 4.50 -5.02
N PRO A 104 0.84 5.27 -4.44
CA PRO A 104 1.84 5.97 -5.23
C PRO A 104 2.79 5.00 -5.93
N ASP A 105 3.01 5.20 -7.23
CA ASP A 105 4.12 4.62 -7.96
C ASP A 105 5.28 5.61 -8.02
N ALA A 106 6.31 5.35 -7.21
CA ALA A 106 7.50 6.18 -7.12
C ALA A 106 8.24 6.37 -8.45
N LEU A 107 8.10 5.45 -9.42
CA LEU A 107 8.69 5.62 -10.75
C LEU A 107 7.96 6.66 -11.59
N ASN A 108 6.66 6.84 -11.36
CA ASN A 108 5.84 7.81 -12.07
C ASN A 108 5.76 9.16 -11.38
N CYS A 109 5.96 9.24 -10.06
CA CYS A 109 5.98 10.53 -9.35
C CYS A 109 7.01 11.50 -9.95
N THR A 110 6.63 12.79 -10.02
CA THR A 110 7.48 13.85 -10.58
C THR A 110 7.80 14.92 -9.55
N ALA A 111 8.93 15.60 -9.72
CA ALA A 111 9.26 16.82 -8.99
C ALA A 111 9.62 17.92 -9.99
N GLU A 112 9.10 19.13 -9.80
CA GLU A 112 9.32 20.27 -10.68
C GLU A 112 9.47 21.58 -9.90
N GLY A 113 10.16 22.57 -10.48
CA GLY A 113 10.32 23.90 -9.92
C GLY A 113 11.77 24.33 -9.77
N GLU A 114 11.98 25.65 -9.73
CA GLU A 114 13.31 26.26 -9.75
C GLU A 114 14.18 25.80 -8.58
N GLY A 115 13.59 25.49 -7.42
CA GLY A 115 14.30 25.02 -6.25
C GLY A 115 14.98 23.65 -6.40
N LEU A 116 14.71 22.91 -7.48
CA LEU A 116 15.44 21.68 -7.83
C LEU A 116 16.75 21.96 -8.58
N GLU A 117 16.86 23.11 -9.23
CA GLU A 117 18.01 23.46 -10.08
C GLU A 117 18.86 24.58 -9.48
N ASN A 118 18.20 25.60 -8.95
CA ASN A 118 18.80 26.84 -8.48
C ASN A 118 18.27 27.18 -7.08
N ALA A 119 19.18 27.51 -6.18
CA ALA A 119 18.83 28.03 -4.86
C ALA A 119 19.80 29.15 -4.49
N GLU A 120 19.27 30.34 -4.25
CA GLU A 120 20.06 31.46 -3.75
C GLU A 120 20.22 31.38 -2.23
N THR A 121 21.39 31.80 -1.75
CA THR A 121 21.68 31.79 -0.32
C THR A 121 20.69 32.71 0.40
N LYS A 122 20.09 32.21 1.48
CA LYS A 122 19.08 32.90 2.30
C LYS A 122 17.77 33.21 1.58
N THR A 123 17.52 32.69 0.38
CA THR A 123 16.22 32.80 -0.30
C THR A 123 15.50 31.46 -0.29
N PRO A 124 14.20 31.40 0.02
CA PRO A 124 13.41 30.18 -0.14
C PRO A 124 13.41 29.71 -1.60
N ALA A 125 13.77 28.46 -1.84
CA ALA A 125 13.82 27.83 -3.14
C ALA A 125 12.64 26.83 -3.26
N PRO A 126 11.51 27.22 -3.86
CA PRO A 126 10.32 26.38 -3.93
C PRO A 126 10.42 25.33 -5.04
N PHE A 127 9.82 24.18 -4.78
CA PHE A 127 9.54 23.15 -5.79
C PHE A 127 8.29 22.37 -5.39
N LYS A 128 7.73 21.61 -6.33
CA LYS A 128 6.51 20.82 -6.18
C LYS A 128 6.81 19.36 -6.45
N ILE A 129 6.23 18.47 -5.64
CA ILE A 129 6.12 17.04 -5.95
C ILE A 129 4.68 16.76 -6.39
N VAL A 130 4.53 15.94 -7.43
CA VAL A 130 3.24 15.39 -7.86
C VAL A 130 3.32 13.88 -7.72
N THR A 131 2.51 13.32 -6.82
CA THR A 131 2.40 11.87 -6.68
C THR A 131 1.53 11.29 -7.77
N ARG A 132 1.94 10.14 -8.31
CA ARG A 132 1.22 9.48 -9.39
C ARG A 132 1.09 7.99 -9.12
N ASN A 133 0.01 7.38 -9.60
CA ASN A 133 -0.17 5.93 -9.58
C ASN A 133 0.62 5.26 -10.72
N ARG A 134 0.51 3.93 -10.84
CA ARG A 134 1.20 3.15 -11.90
C ARG A 134 0.75 3.50 -13.32
N ALA A 135 -0.46 4.04 -13.49
CA ALA A 135 -0.96 4.53 -14.78
C ALA A 135 -0.42 5.92 -15.13
N GLY A 136 0.34 6.56 -14.23
CA GLY A 136 0.86 7.91 -14.40
C GLY A 136 -0.14 9.01 -14.06
N GLU A 137 -1.29 8.66 -13.49
CA GLU A 137 -2.33 9.61 -13.08
C GLU A 137 -1.97 10.20 -11.71
N GLN A 138 -2.20 11.49 -11.53
CA GLN A 138 -1.97 12.15 -10.25
C GLN A 138 -2.91 11.58 -9.18
N LEU A 139 -2.39 11.34 -7.98
CA LEU A 139 -3.22 10.92 -6.86
C LEU A 139 -4.20 12.04 -6.48
N LYS A 140 -5.43 11.70 -6.10
CA LYS A 140 -6.46 12.66 -5.71
C LYS A 140 -6.37 13.08 -4.26
N ASN A 141 -5.68 12.30 -3.44
CA ASN A 141 -5.57 12.51 -2.00
C ASN A 141 -4.10 12.62 -1.57
N GLY A 142 -3.86 13.50 -0.59
CA GLY A 142 -2.58 13.64 0.09
C GLY A 142 -2.29 12.53 1.10
N GLY A 143 -1.44 12.81 2.09
CA GLY A 143 -1.11 11.94 3.21
C GLY A 143 0.12 11.04 3.02
N GLN A 144 0.73 11.07 1.82
CA GLN A 144 1.98 10.37 1.58
C GLN A 144 3.14 11.08 2.29
N LYS A 145 3.98 10.29 2.96
CA LYS A 145 5.15 10.80 3.69
C LYS A 145 6.39 10.72 2.79
N PHE A 146 7.06 11.86 2.61
CA PHE A 146 8.32 11.93 1.88
C PHE A 146 9.49 12.09 2.83
N ASN A 147 10.56 11.34 2.59
CA ASN A 147 11.87 11.69 3.09
C ASN A 147 12.56 12.55 2.04
N VAL A 148 12.69 13.84 2.32
CA VAL A 148 13.29 14.81 1.40
C VAL A 148 14.66 15.17 1.92
N THR A 149 15.68 14.76 1.18
CA THR A 149 17.07 15.11 1.49
C THR A 149 17.56 16.10 0.45
N VAL A 150 17.86 17.32 0.88
CA VAL A 150 18.57 18.29 0.04
C VAL A 150 20.06 18.11 0.31
N GLN A 151 20.74 17.43 -0.61
CA GLN A 151 22.18 17.26 -0.54
C GLN A 151 22.87 18.43 -1.24
N GLY A 152 23.80 19.06 -0.53
CA GLY A 152 24.56 20.19 -1.06
C GLY A 152 25.77 20.53 -0.19
N PRO A 153 26.62 21.44 -0.69
CA PRO A 153 27.81 21.97 0.01
C PRO A 153 27.46 22.80 1.26
N THR A 154 26.17 23.03 1.47
CA THR A 154 25.57 23.79 2.55
C THR A 154 24.82 22.81 3.44
N ILE A 155 24.84 23.01 4.77
CA ILE A 155 23.84 22.41 5.64
C ILE A 155 22.49 22.99 5.19
N ALA A 156 21.66 22.18 4.54
CA ALA A 156 20.34 22.60 4.11
C ALA A 156 19.58 23.10 5.36
N ALA A 157 18.96 24.29 5.27
CA ALA A 157 17.91 24.62 6.21
C ALA A 157 16.80 23.58 6.08
N GLU A 158 16.04 23.42 7.16
CA GLU A 158 14.87 22.56 7.24
C GLU A 158 14.04 22.63 5.94
N VAL A 159 13.81 21.47 5.33
CA VAL A 159 12.87 21.36 4.22
C VAL A 159 11.47 21.44 4.81
N THR A 160 10.72 22.44 4.40
CA THR A 160 9.29 22.48 4.71
C THR A 160 8.54 21.72 3.61
N VAL A 161 7.60 20.86 4.03
CA VAL A 161 6.71 20.13 3.14
C VAL A 161 5.29 20.50 3.53
N LYS A 162 4.54 21.04 2.57
CA LYS A 162 3.11 21.30 2.70
C LYS A 162 2.37 20.33 1.79
N ASP A 163 1.57 19.47 2.40
CA ASP A 163 0.60 18.65 1.67
C ASP A 163 -0.57 19.54 1.24
N ASN A 164 -0.94 19.46 -0.05
CA ASN A 164 -2.09 20.18 -0.59
C ASN A 164 -3.37 19.33 -0.58
N GLU A 165 -3.30 18.11 -0.04
CA GLU A 165 -4.40 17.14 0.07
C GLU A 165 -4.93 16.64 -1.29
N ASP A 166 -4.23 16.95 -2.38
CA ASP A 166 -4.63 16.66 -3.76
C ASP A 166 -3.59 15.83 -4.53
N GLY A 167 -2.73 15.10 -3.81
CA GLY A 167 -1.57 14.40 -4.38
C GLY A 167 -0.43 15.33 -4.82
N THR A 168 -0.53 16.64 -4.57
CA THR A 168 0.60 17.56 -4.73
C THR A 168 1.16 18.03 -3.39
N TYR A 169 2.47 18.26 -3.37
CA TYR A 169 3.19 18.71 -2.19
C TYR A 169 4.03 19.91 -2.58
N ASP A 170 3.88 21.02 -1.87
CA ASP A 170 4.72 22.21 -2.03
C ASP A 170 5.88 22.14 -1.04
N LEU A 171 7.10 22.20 -1.56
CA LEU A 171 8.33 22.10 -0.80
C LEU A 171 9.13 23.37 -0.91
N LYS A 172 9.79 23.76 0.19
CA LYS A 172 10.74 24.87 0.20
C LYS A 172 11.94 24.49 1.03
N HIS A 173 13.13 24.76 0.50
CA HIS A 173 14.39 24.71 1.24
C HIS A 173 15.09 26.06 1.17
N GLN A 174 16.05 26.29 2.06
CA GLN A 174 16.84 27.52 2.09
C GLN A 174 18.32 27.18 2.35
N SER A 175 19.21 27.72 1.52
CA SER A 175 20.66 27.53 1.71
C SER A 175 21.20 28.54 2.70
N LEU A 176 21.79 28.09 3.82
CA LEU A 176 22.30 28.98 4.88
C LEU A 176 23.73 29.50 4.63
N HIS A 177 24.55 28.80 3.82
CA HIS A 177 25.95 29.15 3.51
C HIS A 177 26.34 28.81 2.06
N GLN A 178 27.07 29.68 1.37
CA GLN A 178 27.52 29.45 0.00
C GLN A 178 28.87 28.71 0.00
N LYS A 179 28.89 27.43 -0.38
CA LYS A 179 30.06 26.79 -1.00
C LYS A 179 29.58 26.01 -2.23
N GLU A 180 30.49 25.65 -3.13
CA GLU A 180 30.22 25.48 -4.57
C GLU A 180 29.41 24.22 -5.00
N LYS A 181 28.70 24.38 -6.13
CA LYS A 181 27.78 23.49 -6.88
C LYS A 181 27.91 21.95 -6.75
N ARG A 182 26.77 21.23 -6.61
CA ARG A 182 26.14 20.26 -7.58
C ARG A 182 25.31 19.10 -6.94
N LEU A 183 24.35 18.61 -7.74
CA LEU A 183 23.55 17.35 -7.78
C LEU A 183 22.65 16.98 -6.57
N ILE A 184 21.34 17.18 -6.71
CA ILE A 184 20.32 16.63 -5.81
C ILE A 184 20.07 15.16 -6.20
N GLN A 185 20.29 14.24 -5.25
CA GLN A 185 19.89 12.83 -5.37
C GLN A 185 18.70 12.55 -4.45
N ILE A 186 17.61 12.07 -5.05
CA ILE A 186 16.49 11.49 -4.32
C ILE A 186 16.83 10.02 -4.05
N ILE A 187 17.17 9.69 -2.80
CA ILE A 187 17.46 8.31 -2.38
C ILE A 187 16.15 7.64 -1.94
N ARG A 188 15.84 6.49 -2.57
CA ARG A 188 14.61 5.70 -2.35
C ARG A 188 14.90 4.48 -1.45
N LYS A 189 13.93 4.09 -0.62
CA LYS A 189 13.77 2.71 -0.14
C LYS A 189 12.44 2.19 -0.66
#